data_AF-A0A7K4HGF6-F1
#
_entry.id   AF-A0A7K4HGF6-F1
#
_cell.length_a   1.000
_cell.length_b   1.000
_cell.length_c   1.000
_cell.angle_alpha   90.00
_cell.angle_beta   90.00
_cell.angle_gamma   90.00
#
_symmetry.space_group_name_H-M   'P 1'
#
loop_
_entity.id
_entity.type
_entity.pdbx_description
1 polymer ?
#
loop_
_entity_poly.entity_id
_entity_poly.type
_entity_poly.pdbx_seq_one_letter_code
_entity_poly.pdbx_strand_id
1 'polypeptide(L)'
;MDHKFSLETQNEVNAVLDNLAEWKKLFSINVDYFYEGWAIYLKEKSIYPRSIVIFKSYSENYYSIKSFEIHSSNKKEFFEELYVNEKIDTLSELNAEIKEIIYGKDLLGSISSMKYD
;
A
#
# COMPACT_ATOMS: atom_id res chain seq x y z
N MET A 1 -18.31 -5.05 18.12
CA MET A 1 -18.58 -5.87 16.92
C MET A 1 -17.24 -6.24 16.34
N ASP A 2 -17.12 -7.42 15.76
CA ASP A 2 -15.89 -7.83 15.09
C ASP A 2 -15.85 -7.14 13.72
N HIS A 3 -15.22 -5.96 13.66
CA HIS A 3 -15.22 -5.06 12.49
C HIS A 3 -14.76 -5.78 11.21
N LYS A 4 -13.83 -6.74 11.35
CA LYS A 4 -13.40 -7.64 10.29
C LYS A 4 -14.56 -8.32 9.57
N PHE A 5 -15.60 -8.74 10.28
CA PHE A 5 -16.73 -9.47 9.69
C PHE A 5 -17.91 -8.56 9.34
N SER A 6 -17.75 -7.24 9.46
CA SER A 6 -18.81 -6.32 9.04
C SER A 6 -18.94 -6.31 7.51
N LEU A 7 -20.17 -6.27 7.03
CA LEU A 7 -20.46 -6.23 5.59
C LEU A 7 -19.85 -4.99 4.93
N GLU A 8 -19.86 -3.86 5.63
CA GLU A 8 -19.26 -2.60 5.18
C GLU A 8 -17.76 -2.75 4.94
N THR A 9 -17.00 -3.23 5.94
CA THR A 9 -15.55 -3.46 5.79
C THR A 9 -15.25 -4.46 4.68
N GLN A 10 -16.02 -5.56 4.58
CA GLN A 10 -15.80 -6.55 3.54
C GLN A 10 -16.05 -5.99 2.14
N ASN A 11 -17.10 -5.19 1.96
CA ASN A 11 -17.39 -4.54 0.68
C ASN A 11 -16.28 -3.56 0.29
N GLU A 12 -15.80 -2.78 1.25
CA GLU A 12 -14.72 -1.82 1.02
C GLU A 12 -13.41 -2.51 0.63
N VAL A 13 -12.98 -3.52 1.40
CA VAL A 13 -11.77 -4.30 1.10
C VAL A 13 -11.88 -4.97 -0.27
N ASN A 14 -13.03 -5.58 -0.58
CA ASN A 14 -13.24 -6.22 -1.88
C ASN A 14 -13.18 -5.21 -3.03
N ALA A 15 -13.74 -4.02 -2.86
CA ALA A 15 -13.66 -2.96 -3.87
C ALA A 15 -12.21 -2.55 -4.16
N VAL A 16 -11.35 -2.47 -3.13
CA VAL A 16 -9.91 -2.22 -3.34
C VAL A 16 -9.26 -3.43 -4.03
N LEU A 17 -9.53 -4.66 -3.59
CA LEU A 17 -8.94 -5.88 -4.16
C LEU A 17 -9.31 -6.10 -5.64
N ASP A 18 -10.52 -5.75 -6.05
CA ASP A 18 -10.97 -5.83 -7.44
C ASP A 18 -10.15 -4.91 -8.33
N ASN A 19 -9.86 -3.68 -7.86
CA ASN A 19 -8.98 -2.75 -8.56
C ASN A 19 -7.53 -3.25 -8.61
N LEU A 20 -7.08 -3.97 -7.58
CA LEU A 20 -5.74 -4.55 -7.55
C LEU A 20 -5.60 -5.85 -8.36
N ALA A 21 -6.70 -6.42 -8.87
CA ALA A 21 -6.68 -7.71 -9.56
C ALA A 21 -5.79 -7.71 -10.81
N GLU A 22 -5.73 -6.59 -11.54
CA GLU A 22 -4.88 -6.43 -12.73
C GLU A 22 -3.38 -6.51 -12.40
N TRP A 23 -3.00 -6.17 -11.16
CA TRP A 23 -1.60 -6.10 -10.71
C TRP A 23 -1.07 -7.40 -10.08
N LYS A 24 -1.90 -8.44 -9.94
CA LYS A 24 -1.54 -9.73 -9.32
C LYS A 24 -0.37 -10.46 -10.01
N LYS A 25 -0.06 -10.13 -11.26
CA LYS A 25 1.12 -10.68 -11.96
C LYS A 25 2.43 -10.07 -11.44
N LEU A 26 2.41 -8.78 -11.10
CA LEU A 26 3.58 -8.04 -10.61
C LEU A 26 3.71 -8.10 -9.08
N PHE A 27 2.59 -8.15 -8.37
CA PHE A 27 2.55 -8.10 -6.91
C PHE A 27 1.89 -9.34 -6.31
N SER A 28 2.39 -9.76 -5.16
CA SER A 28 1.69 -10.61 -4.21
C SER A 28 0.83 -9.73 -3.32
N ILE A 29 -0.45 -10.07 -3.17
CA ILE A 29 -1.41 -9.26 -2.40
C ILE A 29 -1.82 -10.04 -1.15
N ASN A 30 -1.69 -9.43 0.02
CA ASN A 30 -2.19 -9.97 1.29
C ASN A 30 -3.08 -8.94 2.00
N VAL A 31 -4.08 -9.41 2.74
CA VAL A 31 -4.96 -8.58 3.56
C VAL A 31 -4.85 -9.01 5.00
N ASP A 32 -4.48 -8.07 5.87
CA ASP A 32 -4.47 -8.30 7.31
C ASP A 32 -5.49 -7.39 7.98
N TYR A 33 -6.12 -7.91 9.03
CA TYR A 33 -7.10 -7.21 9.83
C TYR A 33 -6.54 -7.04 11.24
N PHE A 34 -6.62 -5.81 11.74
CA PHE A 34 -6.12 -5.40 13.04
C PHE A 34 -7.29 -4.96 13.92
N TYR A 35 -7.02 -4.69 15.19
CA TYR A 35 -8.03 -4.15 16.09
C TYR A 35 -8.54 -2.78 15.63
N GLU A 36 -7.65 -1.95 15.08
CA GLU A 36 -7.94 -0.54 14.76
C GLU A 36 -8.29 -0.30 13.28
N GLY A 37 -8.17 -1.32 12.42
CA GLY A 37 -8.36 -1.16 10.98
C GLY A 37 -7.95 -2.38 10.18
N TRP A 38 -7.76 -2.19 8.88
CA TRP A 38 -7.29 -3.22 7.96
C TRP A 38 -6.17 -2.67 7.08
N ALA A 39 -5.32 -3.57 6.59
CA ALA A 39 -4.27 -3.23 5.63
C ALA A 39 -4.24 -4.21 4.46
N ILE A 40 -3.95 -3.69 3.28
CA ILE A 40 -3.65 -4.46 2.08
C ILE A 40 -2.19 -4.23 1.73
N TYR A 41 -1.43 -5.32 1.69
CA TYR A 41 -0.01 -5.34 1.35
C TYR A 41 0.16 -5.81 -0.08
N LEU A 42 0.88 -5.02 -0.88
CA LEU A 42 1.34 -5.39 -2.21
C LEU A 42 2.85 -5.53 -2.16
N LYS A 43 3.36 -6.76 -2.26
CA LYS A 43 4.79 -7.04 -2.32
C LYS A 43 5.19 -7.40 -3.75
N GLU A 44 6.09 -6.62 -4.35
CA GLU A 44 6.56 -6.85 -5.72
C GLU A 44 7.24 -8.21 -5.83
N LYS A 45 6.99 -8.93 -6.94
CA LYS A 45 7.57 -10.24 -7.21
C LYS A 45 8.91 -10.11 -7.92
N SER A 46 9.84 -9.38 -7.30
CA SER A 46 11.18 -9.10 -7.83
C SER A 46 12.28 -9.46 -6.81
N ILE A 47 13.56 -9.35 -7.23
CA ILE A 47 14.73 -9.63 -6.38
C ILE A 47 14.92 -8.55 -5.30
N TYR A 48 14.51 -7.31 -5.59
CA TYR A 48 14.52 -6.17 -4.68
C TYR A 48 13.08 -5.65 -4.57
N PRO A 49 12.25 -6.29 -3.73
CA PRO A 49 10.82 -6.08 -3.79
C PRO A 49 10.44 -4.73 -3.18
N ARG A 50 9.68 -3.93 -3.92
CA ARG A 50 8.91 -2.83 -3.33
C ARG A 50 7.72 -3.37 -2.55
N SER A 51 7.37 -2.69 -1.47
CA SER A 51 6.20 -3.00 -0.65
C SER A 51 5.30 -1.79 -0.56
N ILE A 52 4.08 -1.90 -1.07
CA ILE A 52 3.06 -0.86 -0.98
C ILE A 52 2.04 -1.33 0.07
N VAL A 53 1.74 -0.46 1.03
CA VAL A 53 0.80 -0.73 2.13
C VAL A 53 -0.33 0.27 2.04
N ILE A 54 -1.54 -0.23 1.84
CA ILE A 54 -2.78 0.55 1.94
C ILE A 54 -3.37 0.26 3.31
N PHE A 55 -3.65 1.28 4.10
CA PHE A 55 -4.25 1.12 5.42
C PHE A 55 -5.49 2.01 5.58
N LYS A 56 -6.49 1.49 6.27
CA LYS A 56 -7.65 2.26 6.71
C LYS A 56 -8.08 1.84 8.11
N SER A 57 -8.25 2.84 8.98
CA SER A 57 -8.80 2.66 10.31
C SER A 57 -10.31 2.49 10.25
N TYR A 58 -10.88 1.71 11.18
CA TYR A 58 -12.33 1.58 11.32
C TYR A 58 -13.02 2.87 11.82
N SER A 59 -12.29 3.76 12.49
CA SER A 59 -12.84 5.03 12.98
C SER A 59 -12.74 6.18 11.99
N GLU A 60 -12.03 5.98 10.88
CA GLU A 60 -11.72 7.04 9.92
C GLU A 60 -12.34 6.72 8.55
N ASN A 61 -12.72 7.78 7.84
CA ASN A 61 -13.34 7.64 6.51
C ASN A 61 -12.34 7.74 5.35
N TYR A 62 -11.05 7.91 5.63
CA TYR A 62 -10.00 8.04 4.63
C TYR A 62 -9.06 6.83 4.62
N TYR A 63 -8.35 6.66 3.51
CA TYR A 63 -7.26 5.69 3.35
C TYR A 63 -5.91 6.39 3.55
N SER A 64 -4.91 5.61 3.89
CA SER A 64 -3.50 6.00 3.82
C SER A 64 -2.75 5.00 2.96
N ILE A 65 -1.69 5.46 2.30
CA ILE A 65 -0.82 4.60 1.49
C ILE A 65 0.64 4.93 1.77
N LYS A 66 1.46 3.88 1.90
CA LYS A 66 2.91 3.98 2.09
C LYS A 66 3.61 3.03 1.12
N SER A 67 4.75 3.44 0.58
CA SER A 67 5.60 2.59 -0.26
C SER A 67 6.98 2.50 0.37
N PHE A 68 7.57 1.30 0.31
CA PHE A 68 8.88 1.01 0.88
C PHE A 68 9.74 0.22 -0.11
N GLU A 69 11.04 0.51 -0.14
CA GLU A 69 12.04 -0.38 -0.72
C GLU A 69 12.49 -1.38 0.35
N ILE A 70 12.52 -2.67 0.00
CA ILE A 70 13.01 -3.71 0.90
C ILE A 70 14.44 -4.08 0.52
N HIS A 71 15.37 -3.80 1.42
CA HIS A 71 16.77 -4.21 1.32
C HIS A 71 17.01 -5.44 2.19
N SER A 72 17.74 -6.43 1.68
CA SER A 72 18.15 -7.59 2.48
C SER A 72 19.67 -7.63 2.60
N SER A 73 20.18 -7.53 3.83
CA SER A 73 21.61 -7.66 4.12
C SER A 73 21.82 -8.54 5.34
N ASN A 74 22.71 -9.54 5.24
CA ASN A 74 23.09 -10.42 6.36
C ASN A 74 21.91 -11.02 7.15
N LYS A 75 20.89 -11.51 6.42
CA LYS A 75 19.64 -12.09 6.99
C LYS A 75 18.76 -11.11 7.78
N LYS A 76 18.97 -9.80 7.63
CA LYS A 76 18.07 -8.76 8.15
C LYS A 76 17.44 -8.01 6.97
N GLU A 77 16.13 -7.82 7.05
CA GLU A 77 15.39 -6.94 6.14
C GLU A 77 15.42 -5.51 6.71
N PHE A 78 15.69 -4.54 5.84
CA PHE A 78 15.59 -3.11 6.11
C PHE A 78 14.54 -2.53 5.18
N PHE A 79 13.72 -1.63 5.70
CA PHE A 79 12.65 -0.97 4.98
C PHE A 79 12.98 0.50 4.87
N GLU A 80 13.13 0.99 3.65
CA GLU A 80 13.33 2.41 3.37
C GLU A 80 12.02 2.98 2.84
N GLU A 81 11.48 4.00 3.50
CA GLU A 81 10.25 4.66 3.04
C GLU A 81 10.53 5.45 1.76
N LEU A 82 9.78 5.15 0.70
CA LEU A 82 9.86 5.85 -0.59
C LEU A 82 8.77 6.91 -0.73
N TYR A 83 7.59 6.65 -0.15
CA TYR A 83 6.42 7.48 -0.32
C TYR A 83 5.44 7.31 0.82
N VAL A 84 4.79 8.40 1.20
CA VAL A 84 3.69 8.42 2.15
C VAL A 84 2.62 9.42 1.71
N ASN A 85 1.37 8.98 1.74
CA ASN A 85 0.20 9.83 1.74
C ASN A 85 -0.74 9.39 2.85
N GLU A 86 -0.81 10.21 3.90
CA GLU A 86 -1.55 9.90 5.13
C GLU A 86 -3.06 10.05 4.97
N LYS A 87 -3.55 10.68 3.89
CA LYS A 87 -4.98 10.95 3.73
C LYS A 87 -5.44 10.97 2.27
N ILE A 88 -6.26 9.99 1.93
CA ILE A 88 -6.94 9.83 0.65
C ILE A 88 -8.43 9.63 0.94
N ASP A 89 -9.29 10.55 0.52
CA ASP A 89 -10.67 10.59 0.99
C ASP A 89 -11.61 9.65 0.21
N THR A 90 -11.26 9.27 -1.02
CA THR A 90 -12.12 8.46 -1.88
C THR A 90 -11.42 7.25 -2.49
N LEU A 91 -12.20 6.20 -2.81
CA LEU A 91 -11.70 5.02 -3.52
C LEU A 91 -11.14 5.38 -4.92
N SER A 92 -11.72 6.36 -5.59
CA SER A 92 -11.25 6.81 -6.91
C SER A 92 -9.86 7.43 -6.82
N GLU A 93 -9.64 8.30 -5.83
CA GLU A 93 -8.32 8.89 -5.58
C GLU A 93 -7.31 7.82 -5.17
N LEU A 94 -7.70 6.86 -4.32
CA LEU A 94 -6.85 5.73 -3.93
C LEU A 94 -6.41 4.93 -5.16
N ASN A 95 -7.34 4.64 -6.07
CA ASN A 95 -7.03 3.90 -7.30
C ASN A 95 -6.07 4.64 -8.21
N ALA A 96 -6.23 5.97 -8.34
CA ALA A 96 -5.31 6.79 -9.10
C ALA A 96 -3.91 6.78 -8.46
N GLU A 97 -3.86 6.98 -7.14
CA GLU A 97 -2.62 7.01 -6.36
C GLU A 97 -1.85 5.68 -6.47
N ILE A 98 -2.54 4.55 -6.31
CA ILE A 98 -1.95 3.20 -6.48
C ILE A 98 -1.32 3.06 -7.87
N LYS A 99 -2.03 3.46 -8.93
CA LYS A 99 -1.52 3.37 -10.31
C LYS A 99 -0.27 4.22 -10.50
N GLU A 100 -0.28 5.45 -9.99
CA GLU A 100 0.89 6.33 -10.06
C GLU A 100 2.10 5.76 -9.30
N ILE A 101 1.90 5.21 -8.10
CA ILE A 101 2.96 4.52 -7.34
C ILE A 101 3.49 3.30 -8.09
N ILE A 102 2.61 2.44 -8.62
CA ILE A 102 3.04 1.28 -9.41
C ILE A 102 3.86 1.71 -10.64
N TYR A 103 3.48 2.82 -11.28
CA TYR A 103 4.24 3.43 -12.38
C TYR A 103 5.50 4.20 -11.96
N GLY A 104 5.82 4.23 -10.66
CA GLY A 104 7.09 4.72 -10.15
C GLY A 104 7.08 6.16 -9.62
N LYS A 105 5.90 6.72 -9.31
CA LYS A 105 5.80 8.02 -8.61
C LYS A 105 6.63 8.07 -7.33
N ASP A 106 6.61 6.97 -6.56
CA ASP A 106 7.38 6.79 -5.33
C ASP A 106 8.89 6.85 -5.58
N LEU A 107 9.37 6.14 -6.60
CA LEU A 107 10.79 6.09 -6.99
C LEU A 107 11.29 7.43 -7.55
N LEU A 108 10.50 8.10 -8.38
CA LEU A 108 10.89 9.39 -8.95
C LEU A 108 10.89 10.50 -7.89
N GLY A 109 9.94 10.43 -6.95
CA GLY A 109 9.86 11.32 -5.80
C GLY A 109 11.10 11.21 -4.91
N SER A 110 11.52 9.99 -4.56
CA SER A 110 12.72 9.77 -3.74
C SER A 110 14.01 10.28 -4.41
N ILE A 111 14.19 10.05 -5.71
CA ILE A 111 15.34 10.55 -6.47
C ILE A 111 15.40 12.09 -6.47
N SER A 112 14.25 12.76 -6.57
CA SER A 112 14.21 14.23 -6.57
C SER A 112 14.64 14.86 -5.23
N SER A 113 14.51 14.12 -4.13
CA SER A 113 14.98 14.49 -2.79
C SER A 113 16.48 14.25 -2.59
N MET A 114 17.09 13.38 -3.40
CA MET A 114 18.54 13.11 -3.44
C MET A 114 19.31 14.14 -4.31
N LYS A 115 18.96 15.43 -4.25
CA LYS A 115 19.81 16.46 -4.86
C LYS A 115 21.12 16.53 -4.07
N TYR A 116 22.22 16.23 -4.76
CA TYR A 116 23.61 16.32 -4.32
C TYR A 116 23.86 17.58 -3.49
N ASP A 117 24.14 17.40 -2.19
CA ASP A 117 24.94 18.33 -1.39
C ASP A 117 26.42 18.27 -1.82
#